data_AF-A0A1Q2LHB0-F1
#
_entry.id   AF-A0A1Q2LHB0-F1
#
_cell.length_a   1.000
_cell.length_b   1.000
_cell.length_c   1.000
_cell.angle_alpha   90.00
_cell.angle_beta   90.00
_cell.angle_gamma   90.00
#
_symmetry.space_group_name_H-M   'P 1'
#
loop_
_entity.id
_entity.type
_entity.pdbx_description
1 polymer ?
#
loop_
_entity_poly.entity_id
_entity_poly.type
_entity_poly.pdbx_seq_one_letter_code
_entity_poly.pdbx_strand_id
1 'polypeptide(L)'
;MSIEKNLHDVKDKLTKDQNLLVSAFKLETFYKKYKNFLFLAVALLVLFGIYMGIRAYTEHRTNSQANELMNTLYSKNLTEEDRKKTEETLATIKPDLYDFYRYTQLQNLSLLQLKSDENLAVLEQLSKSNNELVATLASYQYAVFGEKLELLENFKTDSMPILRDRARFLAAYLYIQNNNTQKAREILESIQPRDNNKLVAEMATLLKHYGVSNQDSNTQNTDSPTKEDKATEQGQ
;
A
#
# COMPACT_ATOMS: atom_id res chain seq x y z
N MET A 1 -42.49 -40.84 -54.54
CA MET A 1 -41.71 -39.72 -53.97
C MET A 1 -42.54 -38.60 -53.33
N SER A 2 -43.79 -38.32 -53.76
CA SER A 2 -44.63 -37.28 -53.10
C SER A 2 -45.23 -37.75 -51.75
N ILE A 3 -45.75 -38.98 -51.69
CA ILE A 3 -46.41 -39.52 -50.47
C ILE A 3 -45.42 -39.75 -49.34
N GLU A 4 -44.22 -40.25 -49.65
CA GLU A 4 -43.16 -40.51 -48.67
C GLU A 4 -42.59 -39.22 -48.04
N LYS A 5 -42.46 -38.16 -48.86
CA LYS A 5 -42.06 -36.82 -48.38
C LYS A 5 -43.15 -36.19 -47.50
N ASN A 6 -44.42 -36.30 -47.90
CA ASN A 6 -45.54 -35.83 -47.08
C ASN A 6 -45.66 -36.61 -45.76
N LEU A 7 -45.39 -37.91 -45.76
CA LEU A 7 -45.41 -38.73 -44.54
C LEU A 7 -44.25 -38.38 -43.60
N HIS A 8 -43.06 -38.08 -44.15
CA HIS A 8 -41.91 -37.60 -43.39
C HIS A 8 -42.18 -36.21 -42.77
N ASP A 9 -42.72 -35.26 -43.54
CA ASP A 9 -43.05 -33.92 -43.06
C ASP A 9 -44.14 -33.96 -41.96
N VAL A 10 -45.13 -34.86 -42.09
CA VAL A 10 -46.15 -35.09 -41.07
C VAL A 10 -45.54 -35.70 -39.81
N LYS A 11 -44.64 -36.68 -39.94
CA LYS A 11 -43.94 -37.31 -38.82
C LYS A 11 -43.01 -36.33 -38.08
N ASP A 12 -42.33 -35.44 -38.79
CA ASP A 12 -41.47 -34.42 -38.21
C ASP A 12 -42.28 -33.35 -37.47
N LYS A 13 -43.43 -32.93 -38.01
CA LYS A 13 -44.36 -32.03 -37.31
C LYS A 13 -44.92 -32.67 -36.05
N LEU A 14 -45.36 -33.93 -36.13
CA LEU A 14 -45.84 -34.69 -34.96
C LEU A 14 -44.74 -34.85 -33.89
N THR A 15 -43.49 -35.07 -34.30
CA THR A 15 -42.35 -35.20 -33.38
C THR A 15 -42.00 -33.85 -32.72
N LYS A 16 -42.08 -32.75 -33.47
CA LYS A 16 -41.90 -31.39 -32.92
C LYS A 16 -43.01 -31.03 -31.93
N ASP A 17 -44.26 -31.33 -32.26
CA ASP A 17 -45.41 -31.07 -31.39
C ASP A 17 -45.34 -31.93 -30.12
N GLN A 18 -44.95 -33.20 -30.25
CA GLN A 18 -44.72 -34.07 -29.10
C GLN A 18 -43.58 -33.54 -28.21
N ASN A 19 -42.48 -33.09 -28.79
CA ASN A 19 -41.37 -32.51 -28.04
C ASN A 19 -41.76 -31.19 -27.35
N LEU A 20 -42.60 -30.37 -27.97
CA LEU A 20 -43.15 -29.16 -27.35
C LEU A 20 -44.05 -29.51 -26.17
N LEU A 21 -44.94 -30.49 -26.31
CA LEU A 21 -45.81 -30.96 -25.23
C LEU A 21 -45.02 -31.57 -24.08
N VAL A 22 -44.03 -32.42 -24.37
CA VAL A 22 -43.15 -33.01 -23.35
C VAL A 22 -42.33 -31.92 -22.64
N SER A 23 -41.88 -30.90 -23.36
CA SER A 23 -41.16 -29.77 -22.76
C SER A 23 -42.08 -28.93 -21.87
N ALA A 24 -43.33 -28.71 -22.29
CA ALA A 24 -44.35 -28.01 -21.50
C ALA A 24 -44.69 -28.80 -20.22
N PHE A 25 -44.88 -30.11 -20.29
CA PHE A 25 -45.11 -30.97 -19.12
C PHE A 25 -43.89 -31.01 -18.18
N LYS A 26 -42.66 -31.01 -18.71
CA LYS A 26 -41.43 -30.90 -17.91
C LYS A 26 -41.35 -29.55 -17.18
N LEU A 27 -41.68 -28.44 -17.87
CA LEU A 27 -41.77 -27.11 -17.28
C LEU A 27 -42.85 -27.02 -16.20
N GLU A 28 -44.02 -27.61 -16.43
CA GLU A 28 -45.11 -27.64 -15.45
C GLU A 28 -44.72 -28.46 -14.21
N THR A 29 -44.10 -29.62 -14.40
CA THR A 29 -43.61 -30.48 -13.30
C THR A 29 -42.49 -29.78 -12.52
N PHE A 30 -41.56 -29.13 -13.22
CA PHE A 30 -40.49 -28.34 -12.62
C PHE A 30 -41.04 -27.15 -11.84
N TYR A 31 -41.99 -26.40 -12.42
CA TYR A 31 -42.67 -25.31 -11.75
C TYR A 31 -43.39 -25.80 -10.50
N LYS A 32 -44.22 -26.86 -10.58
CA LYS A 32 -44.93 -27.39 -9.41
C LYS A 32 -43.99 -27.87 -8.30
N LYS A 33 -42.86 -28.49 -8.65
CA LYS A 33 -41.87 -28.98 -7.68
C LYS A 33 -41.04 -27.87 -7.04
N TYR A 34 -40.68 -26.84 -7.80
CA TYR A 34 -39.76 -25.79 -7.37
C TYR A 34 -40.43 -24.43 -7.18
N LYS A 35 -41.77 -24.31 -7.24
CA LYS A 35 -42.46 -23.01 -7.17
C LYS A 35 -42.01 -22.20 -5.96
N ASN A 36 -41.90 -22.85 -4.79
CA ASN A 36 -41.49 -22.19 -3.55
C ASN A 36 -40.04 -21.67 -3.63
N PHE A 37 -39.14 -22.43 -4.26
CA PHE A 37 -37.76 -22.01 -4.49
C PHE A 37 -37.68 -20.89 -5.54
N LEU A 38 -38.50 -20.94 -6.58
CA LEU A 38 -38.58 -19.87 -7.60
C LEU A 38 -39.07 -18.56 -6.97
N PHE A 39 -40.11 -18.59 -6.14
CA PHE A 39 -40.58 -17.42 -5.40
C PHE A 39 -39.53 -16.90 -4.41
N LEU A 40 -38.80 -17.79 -3.73
CA LEU A 40 -37.69 -17.40 -2.86
C LEU A 40 -36.57 -16.72 -3.64
N ALA A 41 -36.18 -17.27 -4.80
CA ALA A 41 -35.15 -16.70 -5.66
C ALA A 41 -35.56 -15.32 -6.21
N VAL A 42 -36.82 -15.16 -6.62
CA VAL A 42 -37.37 -13.86 -7.06
C VAL A 42 -37.38 -12.87 -5.89
N ALA A 43 -37.79 -13.29 -4.69
CA ALA A 43 -37.77 -12.44 -3.51
C ALA A 43 -36.34 -11.97 -3.16
N LEU A 44 -35.36 -12.86 -3.21
CA LEU A 44 -33.95 -12.52 -2.99
C LEU A 44 -33.41 -11.56 -4.06
N LEU A 45 -33.77 -11.75 -5.33
CA LEU A 45 -33.40 -10.83 -6.41
C LEU A 45 -33.98 -9.42 -6.18
N VAL A 46 -35.24 -9.33 -5.76
CA VAL A 46 -35.88 -8.05 -5.45
C VAL A 46 -35.18 -7.38 -4.26
N LEU A 47 -34.92 -8.12 -3.17
CA LEU A 47 -34.20 -7.61 -2.00
C LEU A 47 -32.78 -7.16 -2.36
N PHE A 48 -32.07 -7.92 -3.19
CA PHE A 48 -30.74 -7.56 -3.68
C PHE A 48 -30.78 -6.28 -4.52
N GLY A 49 -31.78 -6.12 -5.40
CA GLY A 49 -31.99 -4.91 -6.18
C GLY A 49 -32.26 -3.68 -5.30
N ILE A 50 -33.12 -3.82 -4.29
CA ILE A 50 -33.39 -2.74 -3.31
C ILE A 50 -32.12 -2.38 -2.53
N TYR A 51 -31.38 -3.38 -2.05
CA TYR A 51 -30.12 -3.17 -1.33
C TYR A 51 -29.09 -2.42 -2.19
N MET A 52 -28.89 -2.84 -3.45
CA MET A 52 -27.97 -2.17 -4.38
C MET A 52 -28.42 -0.74 -4.68
N GLY A 53 -29.73 -0.50 -4.85
CA GLY A 53 -30.28 0.84 -5.07
C GLY A 53 -30.05 1.78 -3.89
N ILE A 54 -30.33 1.32 -2.66
CA ILE A 54 -30.07 2.09 -1.43
C ILE A 54 -28.57 2.34 -1.27
N ARG A 55 -27.73 1.33 -1.47
CA ARG A 55 -26.27 1.46 -1.39
C ARG A 55 -25.76 2.49 -2.39
N ALA A 56 -26.16 2.40 -3.66
CA ALA A 56 -25.73 3.35 -4.69
C ALA A 56 -26.18 4.79 -4.34
N TYR A 57 -27.43 4.98 -3.91
CA TYR A 57 -27.94 6.29 -3.54
C TYR A 57 -27.19 6.91 -2.34
N THR A 58 -26.99 6.11 -1.28
CA THR A 58 -26.25 6.54 -0.09
C THR A 58 -24.77 6.81 -0.41
N GLU A 59 -24.15 5.98 -1.24
CA GLU A 59 -22.77 6.15 -1.69
C GLU A 59 -22.59 7.43 -2.51
N HIS A 60 -23.49 7.71 -3.47
CA HIS A 60 -23.45 8.97 -4.22
C HIS A 60 -23.61 10.20 -3.31
N ARG A 61 -24.57 10.17 -2.38
CA ARG A 61 -24.80 11.28 -1.46
C ARG A 61 -23.62 11.51 -0.53
N THR A 62 -23.08 10.44 0.05
CA THR A 62 -21.91 10.51 0.94
C THR A 62 -20.66 10.96 0.19
N ASN A 63 -20.45 10.53 -1.06
CA ASN A 63 -19.35 11.00 -1.89
C ASN A 63 -19.47 12.50 -2.22
N SER A 64 -20.67 12.96 -2.58
CA SER A 64 -20.92 14.39 -2.82
C SER A 64 -20.64 15.22 -1.58
N GLN A 65 -21.16 14.80 -0.43
CA GLN A 65 -20.93 15.48 0.84
C GLN A 65 -19.44 15.49 1.21
N ALA A 66 -18.73 14.38 1.04
CA ALA A 66 -17.31 14.30 1.34
C ALA A 66 -16.47 15.24 0.45
N ASN A 67 -16.83 15.37 -0.83
CA ASN A 67 -16.19 16.33 -1.74
C ASN A 67 -16.42 17.78 -1.30
N GLU A 68 -17.64 18.12 -0.88
CA GLU A 68 -17.95 19.45 -0.35
C GLU A 68 -17.15 19.75 0.92
N LEU A 69 -17.08 18.80 1.87
CA LEU A 69 -16.27 18.96 3.07
C LEU A 69 -14.78 19.18 2.73
N MET A 70 -14.25 18.42 1.77
CA MET A 70 -12.86 18.59 1.32
C MET A 70 -12.63 19.99 0.73
N ASN A 71 -13.54 20.47 -0.12
CA ASN A 71 -13.48 21.82 -0.68
C ASN A 71 -13.51 22.89 0.41
N THR A 72 -14.33 22.69 1.45
CA THR A 72 -14.38 23.57 2.62
C THR A 72 -13.05 23.58 3.36
N LEU A 73 -12.44 22.41 3.62
CA LEU A 73 -11.15 22.29 4.31
C LEU A 73 -10.00 23.04 3.61
N TYR A 74 -10.02 23.08 2.27
CA TYR A 74 -9.04 23.82 1.47
C TYR A 74 -9.42 25.29 1.22
N SER A 75 -10.55 25.76 1.74
CA SER A 75 -10.95 27.16 1.61
C SER A 75 -10.06 28.06 2.47
N LYS A 76 -9.73 29.26 1.95
CA LYS A 76 -8.80 30.20 2.59
C LYS A 76 -9.35 30.89 3.83
N ASN A 77 -10.68 30.87 4.03
CA ASN A 77 -11.36 31.68 5.04
C ASN A 77 -12.02 30.81 6.14
N LEU A 78 -11.57 29.57 6.31
CA LEU A 78 -12.12 28.67 7.31
C LEU A 78 -11.56 29.00 8.70
N THR A 79 -12.44 29.20 9.68
CA THR A 79 -12.02 29.35 11.08
C THR A 79 -11.52 28.02 11.64
N GLU A 80 -10.68 28.05 12.68
CA GLU A 80 -10.17 26.80 13.29
C GLU A 80 -11.27 25.96 13.95
N GLU A 81 -12.31 26.59 14.50
CA GLU A 81 -13.47 25.87 15.03
C GLU A 81 -14.25 25.15 13.92
N ASP A 82 -14.49 25.82 12.80
CA ASP A 82 -15.20 25.24 11.66
C ASP A 82 -14.37 24.17 10.97
N ARG A 83 -13.04 24.34 10.92
CA ARG A 83 -12.11 23.32 10.43
C ARG A 83 -12.25 22.03 11.23
N LYS A 84 -12.17 22.12 12.56
CA LYS A 84 -12.28 20.95 13.44
C LYS A 84 -13.61 20.21 13.25
N LYS A 85 -14.73 20.94 13.18
CA LYS A 85 -16.06 20.34 12.92
C LYS A 85 -16.12 19.66 11.54
N THR A 86 -15.52 20.28 10.54
CA THR A 86 -15.47 19.74 9.17
C THR A 86 -14.63 18.46 9.11
N GLU A 87 -13.49 18.44 9.81
CA GLU A 87 -12.63 17.27 9.95
C GLU A 87 -13.32 16.11 10.67
N GLU A 88 -13.98 16.37 11.81
CA GLU A 88 -14.74 15.36 12.57
C GLU A 88 -15.87 14.75 11.72
N THR A 89 -16.55 15.59 10.93
CA THR A 89 -17.60 15.14 10.01
C THR A 89 -17.00 14.25 8.91
N LEU A 90 -15.88 14.67 8.31
CA LEU A 90 -15.21 13.92 7.24
C LEU A 90 -14.70 12.56 7.75
N ALA A 91 -14.08 12.54 8.93
CA ALA A 91 -13.61 11.32 9.60
C ALA A 91 -14.74 10.30 9.81
N THR A 92 -15.94 10.78 10.12
CA THR A 92 -17.11 9.94 10.35
C THR A 92 -17.68 9.37 9.06
N ILE A 93 -17.83 10.18 8.00
CA ILE A 93 -18.51 9.75 6.78
C ILE A 93 -17.59 9.01 5.81
N LYS A 94 -16.30 9.36 5.76
CA LYS A 94 -15.30 8.85 4.81
C LYS A 94 -13.91 8.83 5.48
N PRO A 95 -13.67 7.88 6.41
CA PRO A 95 -12.42 7.80 7.16
C PRO A 95 -11.17 7.68 6.27
N ASP A 96 -11.22 6.91 5.19
CA ASP A 96 -10.07 6.77 4.27
C ASP A 96 -9.68 8.08 3.58
N LEU A 97 -10.67 8.93 3.30
CA LEU A 97 -10.45 10.24 2.71
C LEU A 97 -9.95 11.23 3.75
N TYR A 98 -10.39 11.11 5.00
CA TYR A 98 -9.84 11.88 6.11
C TYR A 98 -8.38 11.53 6.40
N ASP A 99 -8.02 10.24 6.37
CA ASP A 99 -6.62 9.81 6.51
C ASP A 99 -5.74 10.35 5.39
N PHE A 100 -6.25 10.33 4.16
CA PHE A 100 -5.58 10.98 3.03
C PHE A 100 -5.39 12.49 3.27
N TYR A 101 -6.42 13.20 3.73
CA TYR A 101 -6.32 14.62 4.07
C TYR A 101 -5.27 14.90 5.14
N ARG A 102 -5.27 14.14 6.24
CA ARG A 102 -4.25 14.28 7.30
C ARG A 102 -2.85 14.06 6.75
N TYR A 103 -2.69 13.03 5.90
CA TYR A 103 -1.42 12.77 5.23
C TYR A 103 -0.97 13.95 4.35
N THR A 104 -1.88 14.57 3.58
CA THR A 104 -1.52 15.74 2.75
C THR A 104 -1.14 16.96 3.59
N GLN A 105 -1.78 17.18 4.74
CA GLN A 105 -1.39 18.25 5.66
C GLN A 105 0.06 18.09 6.14
N LEU A 106 0.48 16.86 6.45
CA LEU A 106 1.88 16.57 6.82
C LEU A 106 2.87 16.88 5.70
N GLN A 107 2.49 16.71 4.43
CA GLN A 107 3.37 17.01 3.29
C GLN A 107 3.58 18.52 3.06
N ASN A 108 2.72 19.36 3.63
CA ASN A 108 2.86 20.82 3.57
C ASN A 108 3.83 21.37 4.63
N LEU A 109 4.28 20.53 5.56
CA LEU A 109 5.21 20.91 6.63
C LEU A 109 6.65 20.94 6.13
N SER A 110 7.47 21.77 6.76
CA SER A 110 8.93 21.68 6.60
C SER A 110 9.47 20.40 7.25
N LEU A 111 10.66 19.96 6.82
CA LEU A 111 11.30 18.75 7.38
C LEU A 111 11.51 18.83 8.90
N LEU A 112 11.77 20.02 9.44
CA LEU A 112 11.94 20.22 10.89
C LEU A 112 10.62 20.06 11.63
N GLN A 113 9.53 20.59 11.08
CA GLN A 113 8.20 20.42 11.67
C GLN A 113 7.74 18.97 11.60
N LEU A 114 7.98 18.29 10.48
CA LEU A 114 7.59 16.90 10.29
C LEU A 114 8.28 15.94 11.27
N LYS A 115 9.52 16.26 11.69
CA LYS A 115 10.28 15.51 12.70
C LYS A 115 9.82 15.75 14.14
N SER A 116 8.84 16.60 14.41
CA SER A 116 8.31 16.78 15.77
C SER A 116 7.61 15.51 16.26
N ASP A 117 7.66 15.25 17.56
CA ASP A 117 7.02 14.07 18.18
C ASP A 117 5.51 13.99 17.88
N GLU A 118 4.84 15.15 17.84
CA GLU A 118 3.43 15.26 17.48
C GLU A 118 3.16 14.75 16.06
N ASN A 119 3.93 15.22 15.07
CA ASN A 119 3.73 14.85 13.67
C ASN A 119 4.19 13.41 13.37
N LEU A 120 5.24 12.93 14.07
CA LEU A 120 5.63 11.52 14.02
C LEU A 120 4.54 10.62 14.59
N ALA A 121 3.85 11.02 15.67
CA ALA A 121 2.71 10.26 16.20
C ALA A 121 1.54 10.20 15.20
N VAL A 122 1.29 11.28 14.45
CA VAL A 122 0.31 11.28 13.36
C VAL A 122 0.71 10.31 12.25
N LEU A 123 1.97 10.33 11.81
CA LEU A 123 2.47 9.37 10.82
C LEU A 123 2.35 7.92 11.30
N GLU A 124 2.64 7.66 12.57
CA GLU A 124 2.49 6.34 13.17
C GLU A 124 1.02 5.87 13.14
N GLN A 125 0.09 6.75 13.47
CA GLN A 125 -1.34 6.44 13.38
C GLN A 125 -1.77 6.15 11.93
N LEU A 126 -1.35 7.01 11.00
CA LEU A 126 -1.68 6.85 9.57
C LEU A 126 -1.05 5.61 8.94
N SER A 127 0.06 5.09 9.50
CA SER A 127 0.65 3.82 9.08
C SER A 127 -0.30 2.62 9.26
N LYS A 128 -1.36 2.78 10.05
CA LYS A 128 -2.41 1.80 10.33
C LYS A 128 -3.72 2.10 9.59
N SER A 129 -3.72 3.04 8.64
CA SER A 129 -4.89 3.40 7.83
C SER A 129 -5.40 2.21 7.02
N ASN A 130 -6.71 2.16 6.77
CA ASN A 130 -7.30 1.18 5.85
C ASN A 130 -6.96 1.48 4.38
N ASN A 131 -6.55 2.72 4.08
CA ASN A 131 -6.07 3.10 2.76
C ASN A 131 -4.62 2.64 2.58
N GLU A 132 -4.39 1.60 1.76
CA GLU A 132 -3.07 0.99 1.56
C GLU A 132 -1.99 2.00 1.13
N LEU A 133 -2.35 2.96 0.26
CA LEU A 133 -1.43 3.98 -0.21
C LEU A 133 -0.98 4.89 0.94
N VAL A 134 -1.94 5.38 1.73
CA VAL A 134 -1.65 6.23 2.91
C VAL A 134 -0.86 5.45 3.94
N ALA A 135 -1.27 4.23 4.26
CA ALA A 135 -0.59 3.37 5.23
C ALA A 135 0.86 3.10 4.84
N THR A 136 1.11 2.74 3.58
CA THR A 136 2.46 2.45 3.08
C THR A 136 3.36 3.69 3.15
N LEU A 137 2.88 4.83 2.66
CA LEU A 137 3.66 6.06 2.63
C LEU A 137 3.90 6.61 4.04
N ALA A 138 2.89 6.60 4.91
CA ALA A 138 3.01 7.04 6.29
C ALA A 138 3.95 6.12 7.10
N SER A 139 3.87 4.80 6.91
CA SER A 139 4.80 3.84 7.52
C SER A 139 6.25 4.12 7.10
N TYR A 140 6.47 4.35 5.81
CA TYR A 140 7.79 4.70 5.29
C TYR A 140 8.31 6.00 5.90
N GLN A 141 7.50 7.07 5.89
CA GLN A 141 7.88 8.37 6.42
C GLN A 141 8.12 8.33 7.93
N TYR A 142 7.28 7.62 8.69
CA TYR A 142 7.49 7.42 10.12
C TYR A 142 8.82 6.75 10.41
N ALA A 143 9.15 5.68 9.67
CA ALA A 143 10.42 4.97 9.82
C ALA A 143 11.62 5.86 9.46
N VAL A 144 11.52 6.65 8.40
CA VAL A 144 12.57 7.55 7.92
C VAL A 144 12.80 8.73 8.86
N PHE A 145 11.75 9.48 9.18
CA PHE A 145 11.87 10.71 9.96
C PHE A 145 12.04 10.44 11.45
N GLY A 146 11.50 9.32 11.94
CA GLY A 146 11.73 8.83 13.30
C GLY A 146 13.00 8.00 13.44
N GLU A 147 13.77 7.82 12.36
CA GLU A 147 15.04 7.08 12.31
C GLU A 147 14.92 5.67 12.96
N LYS A 148 13.77 5.02 12.75
CA LYS A 148 13.40 3.75 13.36
C LYS A 148 14.09 2.60 12.63
N LEU A 149 15.29 2.31 13.08
CA LEU A 149 16.23 1.38 12.44
C LEU A 149 15.62 0.01 12.11
N GLU A 150 14.93 -0.62 13.07
CA GLU A 150 14.25 -1.92 12.86
C GLU A 150 13.13 -1.84 11.80
N LEU A 151 12.36 -0.75 11.78
CA LEU A 151 11.31 -0.55 10.78
C LEU A 151 11.88 -0.32 9.38
N LEU A 152 13.01 0.38 9.29
CA LEU A 152 13.70 0.65 8.02
C LEU A 152 14.29 -0.63 7.41
N GLU A 153 14.93 -1.48 8.22
CA GLU A 153 15.49 -2.76 7.77
C GLU A 153 14.40 -3.71 7.24
N ASN A 154 13.31 -3.79 8.00
CA ASN A 154 12.23 -4.74 7.77
C ASN A 154 11.11 -4.15 6.92
N PHE A 155 11.30 -2.96 6.35
CA PHE A 155 10.29 -2.31 5.52
C PHE A 155 9.91 -3.21 4.34
N LYS A 156 8.62 -3.50 4.20
CA LYS A 156 8.09 -4.35 3.14
C LYS A 156 6.90 -3.68 2.51
N THR A 157 6.87 -3.68 1.19
CA THR A 157 5.75 -3.22 0.38
C THR A 157 5.84 -3.91 -0.98
N ASP A 158 4.72 -4.48 -1.41
CA ASP A 158 4.61 -5.12 -2.72
C ASP A 158 4.25 -4.08 -3.80
N SER A 159 3.46 -3.07 -3.42
CA SER A 159 3.00 -2.01 -4.32
C SER A 159 4.09 -0.99 -4.66
N MET A 160 5.08 -0.77 -3.78
CA MET A 160 6.13 0.24 -3.98
C MET A 160 7.55 -0.28 -3.65
N PRO A 161 8.07 -1.28 -4.38
CA PRO A 161 9.31 -1.99 -4.04
C PRO A 161 10.56 -1.10 -3.98
N ILE A 162 10.56 0.06 -4.63
CA ILE A 162 11.65 1.05 -4.52
C ILE A 162 11.78 1.63 -3.11
N LEU A 163 10.68 1.77 -2.36
CA LEU A 163 10.69 2.32 -1.00
C LEU A 163 11.42 1.41 -0.03
N ARG A 164 11.30 0.08 -0.19
CA ARG A 164 12.08 -0.90 0.58
C ARG A 164 13.57 -0.69 0.43
N ASP A 165 14.04 -0.51 -0.80
CA ASP A 165 15.48 -0.36 -1.03
C ASP A 165 15.99 0.98 -0.53
N ARG A 166 15.17 2.05 -0.62
CA ARG A 166 15.48 3.34 0.00
C ARG A 166 15.52 3.27 1.53
N ALA A 167 14.57 2.54 2.15
CA ALA A 167 14.56 2.33 3.59
C ALA A 167 15.80 1.58 4.05
N ARG A 168 16.19 0.50 3.34
CA ARG A 168 17.43 -0.23 3.57
C ARG A 168 18.68 0.63 3.39
N PHE A 169 18.73 1.43 2.34
CA PHE A 169 19.84 2.36 2.12
C PHE A 169 19.99 3.33 3.31
N LEU A 170 18.88 3.90 3.80
CA LEU A 170 18.89 4.75 4.97
C LEU A 170 19.29 4.00 6.24
N ALA A 171 18.78 2.77 6.45
CA ALA A 171 19.17 1.93 7.58
C ALA A 171 20.69 1.68 7.60
N ALA A 172 21.27 1.36 6.45
CA ALA A 172 22.72 1.19 6.32
C ALA A 172 23.48 2.48 6.64
N TYR A 173 23.02 3.63 6.16
CA TYR A 173 23.61 4.92 6.51
C TYR A 173 23.59 5.17 8.02
N LEU A 174 22.46 4.91 8.69
CA LEU A 174 22.34 5.06 10.14
C LEU A 174 23.23 4.06 10.90
N TYR A 175 23.39 2.83 10.40
CA TYR A 175 24.36 1.89 10.97
C TYR A 175 25.80 2.38 10.85
N ILE A 176 26.18 3.01 9.74
CA ILE A 176 27.50 3.64 9.59
C ILE A 176 27.67 4.76 10.62
N GLN A 177 26.67 5.63 10.80
CA GLN A 177 26.70 6.68 11.83
C GLN A 177 26.87 6.10 13.24
N ASN A 178 26.27 4.93 13.49
CA ASN A 178 26.36 4.20 14.76
C ASN A 178 27.59 3.27 14.85
N ASN A 179 28.57 3.39 13.94
CA ASN A 179 29.79 2.56 13.86
C ASN A 179 29.55 1.04 13.70
N ASN A 180 28.39 0.62 13.21
CA ASN A 180 28.10 -0.77 12.87
C ASN A 180 28.28 -0.99 11.36
N THR A 181 29.54 -0.93 10.93
CA THR A 181 29.94 -1.05 9.52
C THR A 181 29.63 -2.41 8.91
N GLN A 182 29.73 -3.48 9.71
CA GLN A 182 29.39 -4.83 9.27
C GLN A 182 27.92 -4.92 8.85
N LYS A 183 26.99 -4.48 9.72
CA LYS A 183 25.56 -4.54 9.42
C LYS A 183 25.18 -3.63 8.25
N ALA A 184 25.78 -2.44 8.18
CA ALA A 184 25.61 -1.55 7.04
C ALA A 184 26.02 -2.23 5.73
N ARG A 185 27.17 -2.93 5.71
CA ARG A 185 27.65 -3.65 4.53
C ARG A 185 26.68 -4.75 4.09
N GLU A 186 26.21 -5.57 5.03
CA GLU A 186 25.24 -6.63 4.77
C GLU A 186 23.97 -6.07 4.11
N ILE A 187 23.44 -4.96 4.63
CA ILE A 187 22.24 -4.32 4.08
C ILE A 187 22.51 -3.77 2.68
N LEU A 188 23.63 -3.07 2.47
CA LEU A 188 23.97 -2.48 1.16
C LEU A 188 24.15 -3.56 0.08
N GLU A 189 24.72 -4.71 0.43
CA GLU A 189 24.87 -5.86 -0.47
C GLU A 189 23.52 -6.49 -0.87
N SER A 190 22.49 -6.35 -0.02
CA SER A 190 21.13 -6.82 -0.34
C SER A 190 20.39 -5.95 -1.37
N ILE A 191 20.88 -4.73 -1.65
CA ILE A 191 20.27 -3.78 -2.60
C ILE A 191 20.78 -4.10 -4.01
N GLN A 192 20.14 -5.05 -4.67
CA GLN A 192 20.51 -5.45 -6.02
C GLN A 192 19.93 -4.51 -7.09
N PRO A 193 20.67 -4.24 -8.19
CA PRO A 193 20.18 -3.45 -9.31
C PRO A 193 18.97 -4.10 -10.00
N ARG A 194 17.96 -3.27 -10.27
CA ARG A 194 16.70 -3.57 -10.97
C ARG A 194 16.29 -2.31 -11.74
N ASP A 195 15.43 -2.47 -12.75
CA ASP A 195 15.01 -1.35 -13.61
C ASP A 195 14.41 -0.18 -12.83
N ASN A 196 13.70 -0.46 -11.74
CA ASN A 196 13.00 0.52 -10.91
C ASN A 196 13.80 1.05 -9.71
N ASN A 197 15.06 0.64 -9.51
CA ASN A 197 15.88 1.07 -8.36
C ASN A 197 17.34 1.42 -8.71
N LYS A 198 17.70 1.48 -10.00
CA LYS A 198 19.09 1.62 -10.48
C LYS A 198 19.90 2.68 -9.73
N LEU A 199 19.36 3.89 -9.58
CA LEU A 199 20.03 4.98 -8.85
C LEU A 199 20.31 4.62 -7.38
N VAL A 200 19.37 3.98 -6.70
CA VAL A 200 19.55 3.57 -5.29
C VAL A 200 20.63 2.49 -5.17
N ALA A 201 20.68 1.55 -6.12
CA ALA A 201 21.70 0.51 -6.14
C ALA A 201 23.11 1.08 -6.44
N GLU A 202 23.20 2.07 -7.33
CA GLU A 202 24.44 2.81 -7.58
C GLU A 202 24.90 3.55 -6.32
N MET A 203 24.01 4.27 -5.65
CA MET A 203 24.30 4.94 -4.38
C MET A 203 24.72 3.95 -3.28
N ALA A 204 24.07 2.79 -3.20
CA ALA A 204 24.42 1.74 -2.24
C ALA A 204 25.84 1.21 -2.49
N THR A 205 26.20 1.03 -3.76
CA THR A 205 27.55 0.62 -4.17
C THR A 205 28.59 1.65 -3.75
N LEU A 206 28.32 2.94 -4.01
CA LEU A 206 29.20 4.04 -3.59
C LEU A 206 29.35 4.10 -2.06
N LEU A 207 28.23 4.04 -1.32
CA LEU A 207 28.26 4.10 0.14
C LEU A 207 29.02 2.92 0.75
N LYS A 208 28.92 1.73 0.15
CA LYS A 208 29.72 0.57 0.55
C LYS A 208 31.22 0.83 0.35
N HIS A 209 31.62 1.38 -0.79
CA HIS A 209 33.03 1.66 -1.08
C HIS A 209 33.62 2.75 -0.18
N TYR A 210 32.93 3.88 -0.02
CA TYR A 210 33.49 5.04 0.67
C TYR A 210 33.11 5.15 2.15
N GLY A 211 31.94 4.66 2.54
CA GLY A 211 31.40 4.79 3.90
C GLY A 211 31.73 3.64 4.84
N VAL A 212 32.08 2.46 4.30
CA VAL A 212 32.38 1.25 5.11
C VAL A 212 33.88 0.91 5.04
N SER A 213 34.53 1.06 3.88
CA SER A 213 35.91 0.58 3.67
C SER A 213 37.01 1.44 4.32
N ASN A 214 36.71 2.65 4.79
CA ASN A 214 37.71 3.57 5.39
C ASN A 214 37.77 3.50 6.92
N GLN A 215 36.87 2.79 7.60
CA GLN A 215 36.95 2.62 9.07
C GLN A 215 37.82 1.42 9.47
N ASP A 216 37.94 0.40 8.61
CA ASP A 216 38.77 -0.78 8.87
C ASP A 216 40.29 -0.48 8.79
N SER A 217 40.68 0.60 8.11
CA SER A 217 42.08 0.99 7.93
C SER A 217 42.65 1.87 9.06
N ASN A 218 41.85 2.27 10.05
CA ASN A 218 42.28 3.18 11.12
C ASN A 218 42.60 2.48 12.45
N THR A 219 42.66 1.13 12.48
CA THR A 219 43.04 0.35 13.68
C THR A 219 44.33 -0.47 13.54
N GLN A 220 45.08 -0.31 12.44
CA GLN A 220 46.40 -0.93 12.28
C GLN A 220 47.43 0.11 11.84
N ASN A 221 48.01 0.85 12.79
CA ASN A 221 49.42 1.26 12.82
C ASN A 221 49.67 2.32 13.91
N THR A 222 49.69 1.89 15.17
CA THR A 222 50.49 2.54 16.21
C THR A 222 51.13 1.44 17.05
N ASP A 223 52.17 0.81 16.51
CA ASP A 223 53.33 0.37 17.28
C ASP A 223 54.39 -0.19 16.33
N SER A 224 55.33 0.68 15.98
CA SER A 224 56.67 0.25 15.56
C SER A 224 57.64 1.07 16.39
N PRO A 225 58.44 0.44 17.27
CA PRO A 225 59.33 1.17 18.16
C PRO A 225 60.51 1.71 17.35
N THR A 226 60.64 3.04 17.36
CA THR A 226 61.83 3.76 16.90
C THR A 226 63.04 3.27 17.71
N LYS A 227 63.99 2.60 17.05
CA LYS A 227 65.34 2.42 17.57
C LYS A 227 66.06 3.76 17.51
N GLU A 228 66.12 4.47 18.64
CA GLU A 228 67.15 5.46 18.89
C GLU A 228 68.42 4.73 19.31
N ASP A 229 69.41 4.71 18.42
CA ASP A 229 70.78 4.30 18.74
C ASP A 229 71.48 5.50 19.38
N LYS A 230 71.81 5.37 20.67
CA LYS A 230 72.49 6.40 21.45
C LYS A 230 73.97 6.42 21.09
N ALA A 231 74.46 7.61 20.80
CA ALA A 231 75.86 7.96 20.65
C ALA A 231 76.71 7.47 21.83
N THR A 232 77.81 6.78 21.51
CA THR A 232 78.91 6.48 22.40
C THR A 232 79.93 7.61 22.31
N GLU A 233 79.96 8.49 23.31
CA GLU A 233 81.11 9.36 23.58
C GLU A 233 81.63 9.03 24.97
N GLN A 234 82.72 8.26 25.05
CA GLN A 234 83.64 8.24 26.20
C GLN A 234 85.08 8.04 25.71
N GLY A 235 85.82 9.16 25.67
CA GLY A 235 87.23 9.37 26.00
C GLY A 235 88.32 8.40 25.54
N GLN A 236 89.25 8.88 24.70
CA GLN A 236 90.60 9.35 25.08
C GLN A 236 91.34 9.88 23.85
#